data_AF-A0A9Q3I3N7-F1
#
_entry.id   AF-A0A9Q3I3N7-F1
#
_cell.length_a   1.000
_cell.length_b   1.000
_cell.length_c   1.000
_cell.angle_alpha   90.00
_cell.angle_beta   90.00
_cell.angle_gamma   90.00
#
_symmetry.space_group_name_H-M   'P 1'
#
loop_
_entity.id
_entity.type
_entity.pdbx_description
1 polymer ?
#
loop_
_entity_poly.entity_id
_entity_poly.type
_entity_poly.pdbx_seq_one_letter_code
_entity_poly.pdbx_strand_id
1 'polypeptide(L)'
;MEPLGAIIGHEGDIILNVEKPYPPLFGRTAYPASPRAREALEVHIQEVMDLGVLRKVGHNEQVEVTTPVIITWYNGKSRMVGTSEP
;
A
#
# COMPACT_ATOMS: atom_id res chain seq x y z
N MET A 1 7.48 -19.89 11.36
CA MET A 1 6.18 -19.20 11.37
C MET A 1 5.83 -18.97 9.92
N GLU A 2 4.63 -19.33 9.47
CA GLU A 2 4.18 -18.99 8.12
C GLU A 2 4.00 -17.46 8.03
N PRO A 3 4.32 -16.82 6.89
CA PRO A 3 4.10 -15.38 6.72
C PRO A 3 2.60 -15.07 6.83
N LEU A 4 2.25 -13.94 7.43
CA LEU A 4 0.85 -13.56 7.68
C LEU A 4 0.02 -13.53 6.38
N GLY A 5 0.64 -13.17 5.26
CA GLY A 5 -0.03 -13.17 3.95
C GLY A 5 -0.26 -14.55 3.32
N ALA A 6 0.22 -15.64 3.94
CA ALA A 6 0.07 -17.01 3.43
C ALA A 6 -0.87 -17.88 4.28
N ILE A 7 -1.66 -17.27 5.18
CA ILE A 7 -2.63 -17.99 5.99
C ILE A 7 -3.80 -18.43 5.11
N ILE A 8 -3.90 -19.74 4.88
CA ILE A 8 -4.94 -20.38 4.08
C ILE A 8 -6.31 -20.23 4.76
N GLY A 9 -7.36 -19.91 3.98
CA GLY A 9 -8.75 -19.82 4.44
C GLY A 9 -9.19 -18.41 4.85
N HIS A 10 -8.34 -17.40 4.62
CA HIS A 10 -8.61 -15.98 4.87
C HIS A 10 -8.58 -15.13 3.59
N GLU A 11 -8.64 -15.76 2.43
CA GLU A 11 -8.73 -15.10 1.13
C GLU A 11 -10.08 -14.38 1.00
N GLY A 12 -10.06 -13.13 0.52
CA GLY A 12 -11.25 -12.32 0.30
C GLY A 12 -11.36 -11.90 -1.16
N ASP A 13 -12.51 -12.15 -1.77
CA ASP A 13 -12.83 -11.63 -3.11
C ASP A 13 -13.36 -10.20 -3.01
N ILE A 14 -12.59 -9.25 -3.55
CA ILE A 14 -12.98 -7.84 -3.62
C ILE A 14 -13.29 -7.49 -5.07
N ILE A 15 -14.52 -7.06 -5.34
CA ILE A 15 -15.00 -6.67 -6.67
C ILE A 15 -15.27 -5.17 -6.65
N LEU A 16 -14.69 -4.45 -7.61
CA LEU A 16 -15.01 -3.04 -7.83
C LEU A 16 -16.43 -2.92 -8.39
N ASN A 17 -17.21 -1.97 -7.87
CA ASN A 17 -18.56 -1.65 -8.34
C ASN A 17 -18.57 -0.71 -9.56
N VAL A 18 -17.41 -0.46 -10.16
CA VAL A 18 -17.22 0.43 -11.32
C VAL A 18 -16.43 -0.30 -12.40
N GLU A 19 -16.76 -0.01 -13.65
CA GLU A 19 -16.05 -0.52 -14.82
C GLU A 19 -15.10 0.52 -15.42
N LYS A 20 -14.25 0.09 -16.37
CA LYS A 20 -13.33 0.98 -17.06
C LYS A 20 -14.08 1.92 -18.02
N PRO A 21 -13.59 3.16 -18.21
CA PRO A 21 -12.40 3.74 -17.58
C PRO A 21 -12.64 4.09 -16.10
N TYR A 22 -11.67 3.75 -15.24
CA TYR A 22 -11.79 4.02 -13.81
C TYR A 22 -11.78 5.54 -13.52
N PRO A 23 -12.51 6.00 -12.49
CA PRO A 23 -12.43 7.37 -12.01
C PRO A 23 -10.98 7.83 -11.74
N PRO A 24 -10.64 9.11 -11.98
CA PRO A 24 -9.29 9.65 -11.74
C PRO A 24 -8.75 9.42 -10.32
N LEU A 25 -9.64 9.23 -9.34
CA LEU A 25 -9.31 8.88 -7.95
C LEU A 25 -8.46 7.61 -7.84
N PHE A 26 -8.66 6.64 -8.74
CA PHE A 26 -7.90 5.39 -8.75
C PHE A 26 -6.50 5.52 -9.34
N GLY A 27 -6.13 6.64 -9.97
CA GLY A 27 -4.82 6.83 -10.61
C GLY A 27 -3.97 7.90 -9.92
N ARG A 28 -4.15 8.12 -8.61
CA ARG A 28 -3.50 9.23 -7.93
C ARG A 28 -2.00 8.99 -7.76
N THR A 29 -1.22 10.01 -8.13
CA THR A 29 0.23 10.06 -7.92
C THR A 29 0.55 10.17 -6.44
N ALA A 30 1.64 9.53 -6.02
CA ALA A 30 2.18 9.70 -4.68
C ALA A 30 2.52 11.17 -4.38
N TYR A 31 2.27 11.60 -3.15
CA TYR A 31 2.71 12.91 -2.67
C TYR A 31 4.23 12.94 -2.45
N PRO A 32 4.89 14.09 -2.62
CA PRO A 32 6.29 14.24 -2.24
C PRO A 32 6.48 13.94 -0.74
N ALA A 33 7.44 13.07 -0.42
CA ALA A 33 7.77 12.73 0.96
C ALA A 33 9.04 13.48 1.41
N SER A 34 9.06 13.97 2.65
CA SER A 34 10.29 14.48 3.28
C SER A 34 11.31 13.36 3.48
N PRO A 35 12.61 13.65 3.61
CA PRO A 35 13.64 12.62 3.85
C PRO A 35 13.30 11.69 5.02
N ARG A 36 12.89 12.26 6.16
CA ARG A 36 12.44 11.51 7.34
C ARG A 36 11.22 10.62 7.06
N ALA A 37 10.27 11.10 6.25
CA ALA A 37 9.11 10.29 5.90
C ALA A 37 9.50 9.15 4.94
N ARG A 38 10.43 9.40 4.03
CA ARG A 38 10.93 8.39 3.09
C ARG A 38 11.65 7.25 3.83
N GLU A 39 12.55 7.57 4.75
CA GLU A 39 13.23 6.56 5.58
C GLU A 39 12.23 5.71 6.37
N ALA A 40 11.22 6.34 6.98
CA ALA A 40 10.17 5.62 7.70
C ALA A 40 9.33 4.73 6.75
N LEU A 41 8.99 5.21 5.55
CA LEU A 41 8.28 4.40 4.55
C LEU A 41 9.10 3.18 4.16
N GLU A 42 10.39 3.34 3.89
CA GLU A 42 11.28 2.24 3.50
C GLU A 42 11.32 1.15 4.57
N VAL A 43 11.40 1.52 5.85
CA VAL A 43 11.32 0.57 6.98
C VAL A 43 9.98 -0.15 7.02
N HIS A 44 8.86 0.59 7.03
CA HIS A 44 7.52 -0.01 7.11
C HIS A 44 7.22 -0.92 5.91
N ILE A 45 7.61 -0.52 4.70
CA ILE A 45 7.42 -1.33 3.50
C ILE A 45 8.22 -2.63 3.61
N GLN A 46 9.48 -2.57 4.05
CA GLN A 46 10.31 -3.76 4.19
C GLN A 46 9.73 -4.72 5.24
N GLU A 47 9.34 -4.22 6.41
CA GLU A 47 8.73 -5.05 7.46
C GLU A 47 7.47 -5.77 6.96
N VAL A 48 6.60 -5.07 6.24
CA VAL A 48 5.35 -5.64 5.72
C VAL A 48 5.60 -6.60 4.55
N MET A 49 6.66 -6.38 3.76
CA MET A 49 7.12 -7.35 2.75
C MET A 49 7.68 -8.62 3.40
N ASP A 50 8.47 -8.50 4.47
CA ASP A 50 9.04 -9.65 5.20
C ASP A 50 7.94 -10.51 5.86
N LEU A 51 6.82 -9.88 6.26
CA LEU A 51 5.61 -10.56 6.73
C LEU A 51 4.79 -11.22 5.61
N GLY A 52 5.18 -11.03 4.35
CA GLY A 52 4.48 -11.54 3.17
C GLY A 52 3.13 -10.87 2.89
N VAL A 53 2.86 -9.72 3.50
CA VAL A 53 1.59 -8.98 3.35
C VAL A 53 1.63 -8.06 2.11
N LEU A 54 2.80 -7.49 1.80
CA LEU A 54 3.02 -6.74 0.57
C LEU A 54 4.00 -7.47 -0.34
N ARG A 55 3.87 -7.27 -1.64
CA ARG A 55 4.85 -7.69 -2.64
C ARG A 55 5.18 -6.56 -3.59
N LYS A 56 6.37 -6.64 -4.19
CA LYS A 56 6.72 -5.78 -5.31
C LYS A 56 5.93 -6.21 -6.55
N VAL A 57 5.35 -5.22 -7.24
CA VAL A 57 4.74 -5.40 -8.56
C VAL A 57 5.85 -5.61 -9.59
N GLY A 58 5.67 -6.57 -10.49
CA GLY A 58 6.65 -6.87 -11.54
C GLY A 58 6.77 -5.75 -12.57
N HIS A 59 7.92 -5.63 -13.24
CA HIS A 59 8.14 -4.57 -14.24
C HIS A 59 7.12 -4.59 -15.40
N ASN A 60 6.65 -5.77 -15.77
CA ASN A 60 5.67 -5.98 -16.85
C ASN A 60 4.22 -6.10 -16.33
N GLU A 61 3.99 -5.94 -15.03
CA GLU A 61 2.66 -6.04 -14.44
C GLU A 61 1.99 -4.67 -14.49
N GLN A 62 0.83 -4.59 -15.13
CA GLN A 62 0.09 -3.33 -15.27
C GLN A 62 -0.61 -2.99 -13.95
N VAL A 63 -0.38 -1.78 -13.45
CA VAL A 63 -1.09 -1.24 -12.30
C VAL A 63 -2.10 -0.21 -12.78
N GLU A 64 -3.38 -0.53 -12.59
CA GLU A 64 -4.48 0.34 -13.01
C GLU A 64 -5.03 1.19 -11.85
N VAL A 65 -4.70 0.79 -10.61
CA VAL A 65 -5.13 1.45 -9.39
C VAL A 65 -3.93 1.76 -8.50
N THR A 66 -3.75 3.02 -8.15
CA THR A 66 -2.75 3.50 -7.20
C THR A 66 -3.40 4.35 -6.12
N THR A 67 -2.98 4.12 -4.88
CA THR A 67 -3.40 4.91 -3.73
C THR A 67 -2.18 5.52 -3.07
N PRO A 68 -2.13 6.85 -2.85
CA PRO A 68 -1.03 7.47 -2.12
C PRO A 68 -0.94 6.91 -0.71
N VAL A 69 0.30 6.84 -0.21
CA VAL A 69 0.59 6.42 1.16
C VAL A 69 1.38 7.54 1.83
N ILE A 70 1.07 7.81 3.08
CA ILE A 70 1.72 8.85 3.89
C ILE A 70 2.26 8.27 5.20
N ILE A 71 3.16 9.01 5.83
CA ILE A 71 3.60 8.73 7.21
C ILE A 71 2.94 9.71 8.16
N THR A 72 2.38 9.17 9.24
CA THR A 72 1.94 9.95 10.39
C THR A 72 2.83 9.63 11.60
N TRP A 73 2.98 10.59 12.51
CA TRP A 73 3.81 10.45 13.71
C TRP A 73 2.98 10.67 14.97
N TYR A 74 3.14 9.79 15.95
CA TYR A 74 2.52 9.93 17.27
C TYR A 74 3.45 9.33 18.33
N ASN A 75 3.71 10.09 19.41
CA ASN A 75 4.61 9.71 20.51
C ASN A 75 5.96 9.14 20.03
N GLY A 76 6.57 9.80 19.05
CA GLY A 76 7.87 9.40 18.48
C GLY A 76 7.84 8.18 17.55
N LYS A 77 6.67 7.56 17.32
CA LYS A 77 6.51 6.40 16.43
C LYS A 77 5.86 6.81 15.12
N SER A 78 6.34 6.26 14.01
CA SER A 78 5.75 6.44 12.68
C SER A 78 4.71 5.36 12.39
N ARG A 79 3.74 5.70 11.54
CA ARG A 79 2.76 4.76 10.96
C ARG A 79 2.60 5.05 9.47
N MET A 80 2.58 3.99 8.67
CA MET A 80 2.23 4.04 7.25
C MET A 80 0.71 4.01 7.08
N VAL A 81 0.16 4.96 6.33
CA VAL A 81 -1.29 5.13 6.17
C VAL A 81 -1.63 5.29 4.69
N GLY A 82 -2.50 4.42 4.18
CA GLY A 82 -3.08 4.58 2.86
C GLY A 82 -4.16 5.68 2.87
N THR A 83 -4.15 6.56 1.88
CA THR A 83 -5.14 7.64 1.79
C THR A 83 -6.32 7.17 0.93
N SER A 84 -7.38 6.70 1.55
CA SER A 84 -8.68 6.56 0.87
C SER A 84 -9.51 7.81 1.15
N GLU A 85 -9.76 8.63 0.13
CA GLU A 85 -10.87 9.59 0.24
C GLU A 85 -12.19 8.81 0.16
N PRO A 86 -13.21 9.21 0.94
CA PRO A 86 -14.56 8.66 0.83
C PRO A 86 -15.20 8.95 -0.54
#